data_AF-A0A254N035-F1
#
_entry.id   AF-A0A254N035-F1
#
_cell.length_a   1.000
_cell.length_b   1.000
_cell.length_c   1.000
_cell.angle_alpha   90.00
_cell.angle_beta   90.00
_cell.angle_gamma   90.00
#
_symmetry.space_group_name_H-M   'P 1'
#
loop_
_entity.id
_entity.type
_entity.pdbx_description
1 polymer ?
#
loop_
_entity_poly.entity_id
_entity_poly.type
_entity_poly.pdbx_seq_one_letter_code
_entity_poly.pdbx_strand_id
1 'polypeptide(L)'
;MKKIILVLIVAAAAFFAYKTRQQRQQQANPAVIERPVYAETKVDLKGDSGRVINSVVLVATASQTECDAAAAKMVQTVIDASARKGVTGTVKSIECKTELDSRMARLFANQPTFVTYMVLGRGKPEERETRMLYWGVTVEESDLLCEMVPQIQKGWVGKVSCVRAQR
;
A
#
# COMPACT_ATOMS: atom_id res chain seq x y z
N MET A 1 -46.67 28.91 14.56
CA MET A 1 -45.38 28.46 15.14
C MET A 1 -44.98 27.03 14.73
N LYS A 2 -45.84 26.01 14.87
CA LYS A 2 -45.50 24.61 14.49
C LYS A 2 -45.03 24.42 13.04
N LYS A 3 -45.62 25.13 12.07
CA LYS A 3 -45.24 25.05 10.64
C LYS A 3 -43.84 25.62 10.36
N ILE A 4 -43.41 26.65 11.09
CA ILE A 4 -42.09 27.28 10.92
C ILE A 4 -41.00 26.37 11.49
N ILE A 5 -41.26 25.74 12.64
CA ILE A 5 -40.34 24.76 13.25
C ILE A 5 -40.11 23.57 12.31
N LEU A 6 -41.17 23.09 11.66
CA LEU A 6 -41.10 21.95 10.74
C LEU A 6 -40.26 22.28 9.50
N VAL A 7 -40.39 23.49 8.95
CA VAL A 7 -39.56 23.96 7.84
C VAL A 7 -38.08 24.05 8.24
N LEU A 8 -37.77 24.52 9.45
CA LEU A 8 -36.39 24.60 9.94
C LEU A 8 -35.75 23.21 10.13
N ILE A 9 -36.51 22.23 10.62
CA ILE A 9 -36.01 20.85 10.77
C ILE A 9 -35.71 20.22 9.40
N VAL A 10 -36.58 20.42 8.41
CA VAL A 10 -36.38 19.90 7.06
C VAL A 10 -35.18 20.57 6.39
N ALA A 11 -35.01 21.89 6.55
CA ALA A 11 -33.85 22.62 6.03
C ALA A 11 -32.54 22.14 6.67
N ALA A 12 -32.52 21.91 7.98
CA ALA A 12 -31.35 21.38 8.68
C ALA A 12 -31.00 19.95 8.22
N ALA A 13 -32.00 19.08 8.07
CA ALA A 13 -31.80 17.72 7.56
C ALA A 13 -31.27 17.71 6.12
N ALA A 14 -31.81 18.56 5.25
CA ALA A 14 -31.35 18.70 3.87
C ALA A 14 -29.91 19.22 3.79
N PHE A 15 -29.56 20.22 4.60
CA PHE A 15 -28.20 20.75 4.68
C PHE A 15 -27.21 19.69 5.19
N PHE A 16 -27.58 18.93 6.22
CA PHE A 16 -26.74 17.86 6.75
C PHE A 16 -26.53 16.76 5.71
N ALA A 17 -27.60 16.31 5.06
CA ALA A 17 -27.53 15.31 3.99
C ALA A 17 -26.65 15.77 2.82
N TYR A 18 -26.75 17.04 2.41
CA TYR A 18 -25.92 17.63 1.36
C TYR A 18 -24.43 17.63 1.75
N LYS A 19 -24.10 18.10 2.96
CA LYS A 19 -22.72 18.13 3.46
C LYS A 19 -22.12 16.73 3.58
N THR A 20 -22.88 15.75 4.07
CA THR A 20 -22.43 14.35 4.14
C THR A 20 -22.23 13.75 2.74
N ARG A 21 -23.06 14.09 1.75
CA ARG A 21 -22.88 13.64 0.36
C ARG A 21 -21.61 14.23 -0.26
N GLN A 22 -21.35 15.51 -0.03
CA GLN A 22 -20.17 16.20 -0.55
C GLN A 22 -18.88 15.62 0.05
N GLN A 23 -18.86 15.32 1.36
CA GLN A 23 -17.74 14.63 2.01
C GLN A 23 -17.52 13.22 1.44
N ARG A 24 -18.59 12.46 1.17
CA ARG A 24 -18.50 11.15 0.51
C ARG A 24 -17.99 11.24 -0.92
N GLN A 25 -18.40 12.26 -1.68
CA GLN A 25 -17.92 12.47 -3.05
C GLN A 25 -16.44 12.88 -3.11
N GLN A 26 -15.96 13.70 -2.16
CA GLN A 26 -14.53 14.03 -2.03
C GLN A 26 -13.69 12.82 -1.62
N GLN A 27 -14.26 11.86 -0.88
CA GLN A 27 -13.64 10.56 -0.60
C GLN A 27 -13.69 9.57 -1.78
N ALA A 28 -14.61 9.77 -2.74
CA ALA A 28 -14.88 8.82 -3.82
C ALA A 28 -13.89 8.90 -5.00
N ASN A 29 -13.15 10.00 -5.15
CA ASN A 29 -12.04 10.08 -6.10
C ASN A 29 -10.71 10.03 -5.32
N PRO A 30 -9.86 9.00 -5.51
CA PRO A 30 -8.57 8.97 -4.84
C PRO A 30 -7.73 10.14 -5.36
N ALA A 31 -7.62 11.20 -4.54
CA ALA A 31 -6.83 12.37 -4.85
C ALA A 31 -5.40 11.94 -5.23
N VAL A 32 -4.96 12.25 -6.45
CA VAL A 32 -3.61 11.91 -6.92
C VAL A 32 -2.60 12.52 -5.93
N ILE A 33 -1.65 11.72 -5.45
CA ILE A 33 -0.55 12.21 -4.62
C ILE A 33 0.49 12.81 -5.56
N GLU A 34 0.46 14.12 -5.74
CA GLU A 34 1.33 14.80 -6.72
C GLU A 34 2.81 14.81 -6.33
N ARG A 35 3.11 14.83 -5.02
CA ARG A 35 4.47 14.88 -4.48
C ARG A 35 4.66 13.81 -3.40
N PRO A 36 4.77 12.54 -3.80
CA PRO A 36 4.83 11.44 -2.85
C PRO A 36 6.13 11.47 -2.05
N VAL A 37 6.04 11.08 -0.77
CA VAL A 37 7.18 10.60 0.01
C VAL A 37 7.10 9.08 0.02
N TYR A 38 8.19 8.41 -0.31
CA TYR A 38 8.22 6.96 -0.44
C TYR A 38 8.78 6.34 0.83
N ALA A 39 7.97 5.50 1.49
CA ALA A 39 8.46 4.62 2.54
C ALA A 39 9.07 3.38 1.89
N GLU A 40 10.38 3.21 2.02
CA GLU A 40 11.11 2.00 1.62
C GLU A 40 11.40 1.16 2.86
N THR A 41 10.89 -0.06 2.89
CA THR A 41 11.17 -1.02 3.96
C THR A 41 11.86 -2.25 3.38
N LYS A 42 13.01 -2.61 3.95
CA LYS A 42 13.74 -3.83 3.62
C LYS A 42 13.63 -4.82 4.77
N VAL A 43 13.21 -6.04 4.46
CA VAL A 43 12.99 -7.12 5.44
C VAL A 43 13.70 -8.37 4.96
N ASP A 44 14.56 -8.92 5.80
CA ASP A 44 15.14 -10.24 5.56
C ASP A 44 14.17 -11.30 6.07
N LEU A 45 13.68 -12.15 5.18
CA LEU A 45 12.81 -13.29 5.48
C LEU A 45 13.67 -14.55 5.52
N LYS A 46 13.71 -15.21 6.68
CA LYS A 46 14.42 -16.47 6.87
C LYS A 46 13.42 -17.59 7.12
N GLY A 47 13.35 -18.54 6.18
CA GLY A 47 12.57 -19.76 6.33
C GLY A 47 13.38 -20.90 6.95
N ASP A 48 12.76 -22.08 7.08
CA ASP A 48 13.34 -23.26 7.74
C ASP A 48 14.61 -23.79 7.08
N SER A 49 14.77 -23.59 5.77
CA SER A 49 15.98 -23.98 5.03
C SER A 49 17.21 -23.14 5.39
N GLY A 50 17.04 -22.09 6.20
CA GLY A 50 18.10 -21.16 6.58
C GLY A 50 18.44 -20.12 5.51
N ARG A 51 17.91 -20.24 4.28
CA ARG A 51 18.06 -19.25 3.21
C ARG A 51 17.37 -17.94 3.62
N VAL A 52 18.04 -16.83 3.34
CA VAL A 52 17.52 -15.47 3.56
C VAL A 52 17.07 -14.88 2.22
N ILE A 53 15.83 -14.40 2.17
CA ILE A 53 15.25 -13.69 1.05
C ILE A 53 15.06 -12.23 1.46
N ASN A 54 15.47 -11.29 0.62
CA ASN A 54 15.30 -9.87 0.93
C ASN A 54 13.98 -9.36 0.31
N SER A 55 13.01 -9.06 1.16
CA SER A 55 11.75 -8.41 0.78
C SER A 55 11.91 -6.90 0.81
N VAL A 56 11.47 -6.24 -0.26
CA VAL A 56 11.41 -4.79 -0.34
C VAL A 56 9.95 -4.39 -0.55
N VAL A 57 9.50 -3.45 0.30
CA VAL A 57 8.18 -2.85 0.17
C VAL A 57 8.35 -1.34 0.04
N LEU A 58 7.75 -0.79 -1.00
CA LEU A 58 7.70 0.65 -1.27
C LEU A 58 6.26 1.12 -1.15
N VAL A 59 6.03 2.19 -0.40
CA VAL A 59 4.70 2.80 -0.25
C VAL A 59 4.79 4.28 -0.60
N ALA A 60 3.99 4.75 -1.57
CA ALA A 60 3.88 6.17 -1.88
C ALA A 60 2.87 6.83 -0.93
N THR A 61 3.34 7.76 -0.08
CA THR A 61 2.54 8.48 0.91
C THR A 61 2.43 9.96 0.58
N ALA A 62 1.43 10.64 1.15
CA ALA A 62 1.15 12.04 0.81
C ALA A 62 2.08 13.05 1.52
N SER A 63 2.80 12.64 2.55
CA SER A 63 3.63 13.51 3.37
C SER A 63 4.67 12.72 4.17
N GLN A 64 5.64 13.43 4.75
CA GLN A 64 6.62 12.85 5.65
C GLN A 64 5.95 12.17 6.85
N THR A 65 4.96 12.82 7.48
CA THR A 65 4.23 12.27 8.62
C THR A 65 3.50 10.97 8.28
N GLU A 66 2.89 10.87 7.09
CA GLU A 66 2.30 9.62 6.64
C GLU A 66 3.36 8.54 6.35
N CYS A 67 4.53 8.94 5.85
CA CYS A 67 5.64 8.03 5.63
C CYS A 67 6.12 7.41 6.95
N ASP A 68 6.33 8.24 7.99
CA ASP A 68 6.76 7.78 9.32
C ASP A 68 5.73 6.82 9.95
N ALA A 69 4.44 7.11 9.77
CA ALA A 69 3.37 6.24 10.23
C ALA A 69 3.33 4.91 9.47
N ALA A 70 3.52 4.93 8.15
CA ALA A 70 3.60 3.73 7.32
C ALA A 70 4.81 2.86 7.69
N ALA A 71 5.96 3.50 7.94
CA ALA A 71 7.18 2.87 8.42
C ALA A 71 6.94 2.11 9.74
N ALA A 72 6.39 2.78 10.75
CA ALA A 72 6.08 2.16 12.04
C ALA A 72 5.11 0.98 11.90
N LYS A 73 4.07 1.12 11.07
CA LYS A 73 3.09 0.06 10.80
C LYS A 73 3.74 -1.16 10.12
N MET A 74 4.72 -0.94 9.24
CA MET A 74 5.41 -2.03 8.56
C MET A 74 6.23 -2.87 9.54
N VAL A 75 6.93 -2.24 10.50
CA VAL A 75 7.65 -2.96 11.57
C VAL A 75 6.71 -3.91 12.30
N GLN A 76 5.56 -3.40 12.77
CA GLN A 76 4.60 -4.23 13.48
C GLN A 76 4.06 -5.37 12.62
N THR A 77 3.79 -5.10 11.34
CA THR A 77 3.32 -6.11 10.39
C THR A 77 4.34 -7.25 10.23
N VAL A 78 5.63 -6.93 10.16
CA VAL A 78 6.71 -7.92 10.07
C VAL A 78 6.79 -8.76 11.35
N ILE A 79 6.71 -8.13 12.53
CA ILE A 79 6.71 -8.81 13.83
C ILE A 79 5.53 -9.78 13.92
N ASP A 80 4.32 -9.30 13.62
CA ASP A 80 3.09 -10.08 13.69
C ASP A 80 3.08 -11.24 12.69
N ALA A 81 3.58 -11.01 11.47
CA ALA A 81 3.71 -12.05 10.45
C ALA A 81 4.71 -13.12 10.86
N SER A 82 5.84 -12.72 11.46
CA SER A 82 6.88 -13.64 11.92
C SER A 82 6.38 -14.55 13.04
N ALA A 83 5.59 -14.01 13.97
CA ALA A 83 5.00 -14.77 15.06
C ALA A 83 3.99 -15.85 14.60
N ARG A 84 3.41 -15.70 13.40
CA ARG A 84 2.32 -16.57 12.92
C ARG A 84 2.76 -17.65 11.93
N LYS A 85 3.94 -17.54 11.30
CA LYS A 85 4.22 -18.28 10.05
C LYS A 85 5.50 -19.13 9.98
N GLY A 86 6.22 -19.35 11.08
CA GLY A 86 7.46 -20.16 11.03
C GLY A 86 8.55 -19.54 10.13
N VAL A 87 8.35 -18.31 9.68
CA VAL A 87 9.32 -17.53 8.89
C VAL A 87 9.70 -16.35 9.76
N THR A 88 10.98 -16.20 10.04
CA THR A 88 11.48 -15.07 10.83
C THR A 88 11.76 -13.89 9.90
N GLY A 89 11.04 -12.80 10.08
CA GLY A 89 11.27 -11.53 9.40
C GLY A 89 12.10 -10.57 10.26
N THR A 90 13.22 -10.11 9.73
CA THR A 90 14.07 -9.09 10.37
C THR A 90 14.04 -7.81 9.54
N VAL A 91 13.55 -6.72 10.11
CA VAL A 91 13.60 -5.40 9.47
C VAL A 91 15.07 -4.94 9.40
N LYS A 92 15.57 -4.67 8.20
CA LYS A 92 16.94 -4.25 7.94
C LYS A 92 17.08 -2.74 7.83
N SER A 93 16.14 -2.10 7.14
CA SER A 93 16.06 -0.65 7.07
C SER A 93 14.63 -0.21 6.80
N ILE A 94 14.31 0.98 7.30
CA ILE A 94 13.13 1.73 6.90
C ILE A 94 13.56 3.17 6.65
N GLU A 95 13.27 3.65 5.45
CA GLU A 95 13.70 4.96 4.99
C GLU A 95 12.52 5.68 4.35
N CYS A 96 12.38 6.97 4.66
CA CYS A 96 11.47 7.87 3.98
C CYS A 96 12.24 8.71 2.98
N LYS A 97 11.90 8.58 1.70
CA LYS A 97 12.62 9.21 0.59
C LYS A 97 11.69 10.10 -0.21
N THR A 98 12.08 11.34 -0.45
CA THR A 98 11.37 12.21 -1.41
C THR A 98 11.66 11.84 -2.85
N GLU A 99 12.79 11.15 -3.10
CA GLU A 99 13.23 10.71 -4.41
C GLU A 99 13.66 9.24 -4.34
N LEU A 100 13.24 8.45 -5.33
CA LEU A 100 13.67 7.07 -5.49
C LEU A 100 14.84 6.98 -6.46
N ASP A 101 15.73 6.03 -6.24
CA ASP A 101 16.71 5.68 -7.26
C ASP A 101 16.01 5.21 -8.55
N SER A 102 16.74 5.26 -9.67
CA SER A 102 16.19 4.93 -10.98
C SER A 102 15.62 3.51 -11.07
N ARG A 103 16.17 2.56 -10.30
CA ARG A 103 15.70 1.17 -10.29
C ARG A 103 14.35 1.06 -9.57
N MET A 104 14.19 1.73 -8.43
CA MET A 104 12.95 1.71 -7.64
C MET A 104 11.86 2.56 -8.29
N ALA A 105 12.20 3.70 -8.89
CA ALA A 105 11.25 4.57 -9.58
C ALA A 105 10.52 3.84 -10.72
N ARG A 106 11.21 2.95 -11.44
CA ARG A 106 10.62 2.12 -12.51
C ARG A 106 9.50 1.20 -12.03
N LEU A 107 9.49 0.82 -10.75
CA LEU A 107 8.43 -0.01 -10.15
C LEU A 107 7.09 0.74 -10.08
N PHE A 108 7.12 2.05 -9.79
CA PHE A 108 5.92 2.88 -9.78
C PHE A 108 5.40 3.18 -11.17
N ALA A 109 6.28 3.22 -12.17
CA ALA A 109 5.92 3.25 -13.60
C ALA A 109 5.44 1.88 -14.15
N ASN A 110 5.30 0.86 -13.29
CA ASN A 110 4.86 -0.49 -13.63
C ASN A 110 5.70 -1.14 -14.76
N GLN A 111 6.99 -0.80 -14.84
CA GLN A 111 7.90 -1.37 -15.83
C GLN A 111 8.44 -2.73 -15.38
N PRO A 112 8.64 -3.69 -16.30
CA PRO A 112 9.29 -4.96 -15.97
C PRO A 112 10.69 -4.78 -15.39
N THR A 113 11.06 -5.69 -14.48
CA THR A 113 12.42 -5.78 -13.92
C THR A 113 12.97 -7.20 -14.09
N PHE A 114 14.13 -7.50 -13.50
CA PHE A 114 14.69 -8.86 -13.50
C PHE A 114 13.99 -9.81 -12.52
N VAL A 115 13.09 -9.30 -11.67
CA VAL A 115 12.17 -10.09 -10.84
C VAL A 115 10.74 -9.64 -11.05
N THR A 116 9.81 -10.54 -10.75
CA THR A 116 8.38 -10.24 -10.68
C THR A 116 8.10 -9.49 -9.39
N TYR A 117 7.24 -8.47 -9.48
CA TYR A 117 6.80 -7.69 -8.33
C TYR A 117 5.31 -7.45 -8.34
N MET A 118 4.76 -7.25 -7.15
CA MET A 118 3.35 -6.99 -6.93
C MET A 118 3.08 -5.49 -6.83
N VAL A 119 1.96 -5.09 -7.42
CA VAL A 119 1.43 -3.74 -7.46
C VAL A 119 0.10 -3.75 -6.70
N LEU A 120 0.00 -2.92 -5.66
CA LEU A 120 -1.27 -2.64 -4.99
C LEU A 120 -1.60 -1.18 -5.31
N GLY A 121 -2.61 -0.98 -6.15
CA GLY A 121 -3.12 0.35 -6.49
C GLY A 121 -3.96 0.93 -5.38
N ARG A 122 -4.25 2.24 -5.44
CA ARG A 122 -5.14 2.89 -4.48
C ARG A 122 -6.59 2.86 -4.98
N GLY A 123 -7.50 2.24 -4.22
CA GLY A 123 -8.94 2.22 -4.51
C GLY A 123 -9.80 3.07 -3.56
N LYS A 124 -9.24 3.49 -2.41
CA LYS A 124 -9.92 4.31 -1.40
C LYS A 124 -8.94 5.23 -0.64
N PRO A 125 -9.43 6.26 0.08
CA PRO A 125 -8.57 7.29 0.65
C PRO A 125 -7.44 6.80 1.55
N GLU A 126 -7.64 5.73 2.31
CA GLU A 126 -6.68 5.12 3.22
C GLU A 126 -5.68 4.17 2.55
N GLU A 127 -5.97 3.71 1.34
CA GLU A 127 -5.03 2.89 0.58
C GLU A 127 -3.91 3.76 0.01
N ARG A 128 -2.75 3.15 -0.16
CA ARG A 128 -1.57 3.79 -0.74
C ARG A 128 -1.04 2.93 -1.86
N GLU A 129 -0.49 3.57 -2.89
CA GLU A 129 0.20 2.81 -3.92
C GLU A 129 1.39 2.09 -3.31
N THR A 130 1.36 0.76 -3.39
CA THR A 130 2.39 -0.09 -2.82
C THR A 130 3.03 -0.93 -3.91
N ARG A 131 4.34 -1.12 -3.83
CA ARG A 131 5.10 -2.08 -4.64
C ARG A 131 5.81 -3.04 -3.70
N MET A 132 5.75 -4.33 -3.98
CA MET A 132 6.40 -5.36 -3.18
C MET A 132 7.17 -6.31 -4.09
N LEU A 133 8.41 -6.61 -3.72
CA LEU A 133 9.27 -7.54 -4.47
C LEU A 133 10.24 -8.26 -3.55
N TYR A 134 10.80 -9.35 -4.07
CA TYR A 134 11.86 -10.11 -3.42
C TYR A 134 13.15 -10.01 -4.26
N TRP A 135 14.26 -9.71 -3.60
CA TRP A 135 15.61 -9.76 -4.16
C TRP A 135 16.33 -11.04 -3.75
N GLY A 136 17.34 -11.42 -4.54
CA GLY A 136 18.13 -12.63 -4.31
C GLY A 136 17.37 -13.92 -4.61
N VAL A 137 16.33 -13.83 -5.43
CA VAL A 137 15.48 -14.96 -5.87
C VAL A 137 15.55 -15.11 -7.38
N THR A 138 15.22 -16.30 -7.88
CA THR A 138 15.08 -16.51 -9.33
C THR A 138 13.79 -15.89 -9.87
N VAL A 139 13.65 -15.82 -11.20
CA VAL A 139 12.42 -15.35 -11.84
C VAL A 139 11.24 -16.24 -11.43
N GLU A 140 11.43 -17.56 -11.44
CA GLU A 140 10.41 -18.55 -11.07
C GLU A 140 9.97 -18.37 -9.62
N GLU A 141 10.92 -18.14 -8.71
CA GLU A 141 10.62 -17.89 -7.30
C GLU A 141 9.88 -16.56 -7.10
N SER A 142 10.28 -15.51 -7.81
CA SER A 142 9.59 -14.23 -7.76
C SER A 142 8.18 -14.30 -8.36
N ASP A 143 7.94 -15.20 -9.32
CA ASP A 143 6.64 -15.41 -9.95
C ASP A 143 5.59 -15.98 -8.98
N LEU A 144 6.03 -16.67 -7.92
CA LEU A 144 5.18 -17.16 -6.83
C LEU A 144 4.50 -16.03 -6.04
N LEU A 145 5.09 -14.82 -6.04
CA LEU A 145 4.46 -13.66 -5.42
C LEU A 145 3.05 -13.40 -6.00
N CYS A 146 2.84 -13.74 -7.27
CA CYS A 146 1.56 -13.52 -7.93
C CYS A 146 0.46 -14.48 -7.48
N GLU A 147 0.82 -15.60 -6.87
CA GLU A 147 -0.16 -16.52 -6.27
C GLU A 147 -0.86 -15.88 -5.06
N MET A 148 -0.24 -14.86 -4.44
CA MET A 148 -0.82 -14.13 -3.31
C MET A 148 -1.88 -13.10 -3.74
N VAL A 149 -1.93 -12.72 -5.02
CA VAL A 149 -2.81 -11.65 -5.53
C VAL A 149 -4.28 -11.88 -5.16
N PRO A 150 -4.89 -13.05 -5.40
CA PRO A 150 -6.31 -13.27 -5.07
C PRO A 150 -6.59 -13.15 -3.58
N GLN A 151 -5.65 -13.56 -2.72
CA GLN A 151 -5.81 -13.45 -1.28
C GLN A 151 -5.72 -11.99 -0.81
N ILE A 152 -4.76 -11.23 -1.32
CA ILE A 152 -4.57 -9.82 -0.95
C ILE A 152 -5.72 -8.97 -1.49
N GLN A 153 -6.18 -9.23 -2.71
CA GLN A 153 -7.30 -8.53 -3.34
C GLN A 153 -8.59 -8.59 -2.50
N LYS A 154 -8.80 -9.63 -1.67
CA LYS A 154 -9.98 -9.71 -0.78
C LYS A 154 -10.01 -8.61 0.28
N GLY A 155 -8.84 -8.15 0.73
CA GLY A 155 -8.70 -7.12 1.76
C GLY A 155 -8.38 -5.74 1.20
N TRP A 156 -8.30 -5.60 -0.13
CA TRP A 156 -7.81 -4.41 -0.81
C TRP A 156 -8.81 -3.99 -1.89
N VAL A 157 -9.28 -2.74 -1.84
CA VAL A 157 -10.26 -2.20 -2.79
C VAL A 157 -9.60 -1.82 -4.10
N GLY A 158 -8.39 -1.24 -4.05
CA GLY A 158 -7.60 -0.97 -5.24
C GLY A 158 -7.24 -2.24 -6.01
N LYS A 159 -6.84 -2.07 -7.27
CA LYS A 159 -6.40 -3.21 -8.08
C LYS A 159 -5.08 -3.77 -7.52
N VAL A 160 -5.06 -5.06 -7.22
CA VAL A 160 -3.86 -5.81 -6.90
C VAL A 160 -3.46 -6.62 -8.13
N SER A 161 -2.20 -6.53 -8.54
CA SER A 161 -1.70 -7.21 -9.73
C SER A 161 -0.21 -7.47 -9.63
N CYS A 162 0.34 -8.16 -10.62
CA CYS A 162 1.78 -8.33 -10.77
C CYS A 162 2.28 -7.72 -12.07
N VAL A 163 3.50 -7.20 -12.03
CA VAL A 163 4.31 -6.96 -13.21
C VAL A 163 5.34 -8.08 -13.27
N ARG A 164 5.25 -8.89 -14.33
CA ARG A 164 6.13 -10.05 -14.51
C ARG A 164 7.55 -9.61 -14.86
N ALA A 165 8.53 -10.40 -14.44
CA ALA A 165 9.93 -10.21 -14.81
C ALA A 165 10.09 -10.22 -16.35
N GLN A 166 11.08 -9.46 -16.82
CA GLN A 166 11.50 -9.52 -18.22
C GLN A 166 12.17 -10.88 -18.48
N ARG A 167 11.70 -11.58 -19.51
CA ARG A 167 12.21 -12.88 -19.97
C ARG A 167 13.04 -12.71 -21.23
#